data_AF-A0A8D8KDB0-F1
#
_entry.id   AF-A0A8D8KDB0-F1
#
_cell.length_a   1.000
_cell.length_b   1.000
_cell.length_c   1.000
_cell.angle_alpha   90.00
_cell.angle_beta   90.00
_cell.angle_gamma   90.00
#
_symmetry.space_group_name_H-M   'P 1'
#
loop_
_entity.id
_entity.type
_entity.pdbx_description
1 polymer ?
#
loop_
_entity_poly.entity_id
_entity_poly.type
_entity_poly.pdbx_seq_one_letter_code
_entity_poly.pdbx_strand_id
1 'polypeptide(L)'
;SFSSAARLASTSADRRTPVITCKRTQFNQFVDQFPSSAEPTKFGSLELVSSGWRHRKATGDYFIIHPVRQPFEAHALSEVSFRDLGVREELVENLKQRHALFPTTYQAEAMPAVLNGDHVLLAAETGCG
;
A
#
# COMPACT_ATOMS: atom_id res chain seq x y z
N SER A 1 14.53 -27.37 1.40
CA SER A 1 13.24 -26.81 1.83
C SER A 1 13.11 -26.85 3.33
N PHE A 2 13.16 -25.69 3.99
CA PHE A 2 12.62 -25.53 5.34
C PHE A 2 11.88 -24.19 5.38
N SER A 3 10.56 -24.29 5.27
CA SER A 3 9.61 -23.25 5.60
C SER A 3 9.58 -23.11 7.12
N SER A 4 9.78 -21.89 7.61
CA SER A 4 9.35 -21.51 8.95
C SER A 4 8.98 -20.05 8.91
N ALA A 5 7.76 -19.79 8.43
CA ALA A 5 7.08 -18.55 8.72
C ALA A 5 6.86 -18.51 10.24
N ALA A 6 7.74 -17.78 10.93
CA ALA A 6 7.55 -17.44 12.33
C ALA A 6 6.25 -16.63 12.45
N ARG A 7 5.14 -17.31 12.71
CA ARG A 7 3.93 -16.69 13.25
C ARG A 7 4.31 -16.18 14.64
N LEU A 8 4.73 -14.92 14.70
CA LEU A 8 4.84 -14.21 15.97
C LEU A 8 3.46 -14.23 16.61
N ALA A 9 3.37 -14.98 17.71
CA ALA A 9 2.18 -15.09 18.52
C ALA A 9 1.73 -13.67 18.94
N SER A 10 0.59 -13.23 18.42
CA SER A 10 -0.12 -12.07 18.96
C SER A 10 -0.69 -12.49 20.32
N THR A 11 0.10 -12.28 21.37
CA THR A 11 -0.44 -12.27 22.73
C THR A 11 -1.50 -11.17 22.80
N SER A 12 -2.68 -11.57 23.26
CA SER A 12 -3.87 -10.75 23.41
C SER A 12 -3.62 -9.51 24.28
N ALA A 13 -3.29 -8.39 23.65
CA ALA A 13 -3.42 -7.06 24.23
C ALA A 13 -3.49 -6.06 23.07
N ASP A 14 -4.65 -5.42 22.96
CA ASP A 14 -4.98 -4.34 22.04
C ASP A 14 -5.36 -4.71 20.60
N ARG A 15 -6.56 -4.27 20.19
CA ARG A 15 -7.16 -4.53 18.87
C ARG A 15 -6.72 -3.46 17.84
N ARG A 16 -5.62 -2.77 18.12
CA ARG A 16 -5.08 -1.68 17.29
C ARG A 16 -4.30 -2.24 16.10
N THR A 17 -4.44 -1.59 14.95
CA THR A 17 -3.68 -1.91 13.74
C THR A 17 -2.24 -1.42 13.89
N PRO A 18 -1.22 -2.30 13.89
CA PRO A 18 0.17 -1.88 14.01
C PRO A 18 0.65 -1.21 12.72
N VAL A 19 1.45 -0.15 12.86
CA VAL A 19 2.17 0.53 11.77
C VAL A 19 3.65 0.16 11.84
N ILE A 20 4.23 0.23 13.03
CA ILE A 20 5.61 -0.22 13.31
C ILE A 20 5.61 -1.02 14.60
N THR A 21 6.17 -2.22 14.58
CA THR A 21 6.48 -2.97 15.81
C THR A 21 7.97 -3.15 15.96
N CYS A 22 8.48 -3.14 17.18
CA CYS A 22 9.91 -3.28 17.44
C CYS A 22 10.20 -4.17 18.64
N LYS A 23 11.47 -4.51 18.82
CA LYS A 23 11.95 -5.32 19.96
C LYS A 23 11.55 -4.72 21.31
N ARG A 24 11.51 -3.39 21.39
CA ARG A 24 11.11 -2.61 22.58
C ARG A 24 9.65 -2.21 22.44
N THR A 25 8.75 -3.12 22.82
CA THR A 25 7.30 -3.02 22.56
C THR A 25 6.65 -1.71 23.03
N GLN A 26 7.23 -1.01 24.01
CA GLN A 26 6.77 0.32 24.44
C GLN A 26 6.85 1.40 23.34
N PHE A 27 7.62 1.17 22.28
CA PHE A 27 7.75 2.06 21.14
C PHE A 27 6.99 1.57 19.90
N ASN A 28 6.11 0.57 20.05
CA ASN A 28 5.23 0.19 18.95
C ASN A 28 4.32 1.37 18.57
N GLN A 29 4.21 1.61 17.27
CA GLN A 29 3.37 2.66 16.69
C GLN A 29 2.16 2.03 16.00
N PHE A 30 1.00 2.68 16.17
CA PHE A 30 -0.30 2.18 15.73
C PHE A 30 -1.04 3.26 14.93
N VAL A 31 -2.00 2.85 14.10
CA VAL A 31 -2.69 3.73 13.14
C VAL A 31 -3.39 4.91 13.82
N ASP A 32 -3.97 4.68 14.99
CA ASP A 32 -4.69 5.68 15.79
C ASP A 32 -3.78 6.80 16.36
N GLN A 33 -2.46 6.60 16.34
CA GLN A 33 -1.48 7.63 16.73
C GLN A 33 -1.21 8.65 15.62
N PHE A 34 -1.63 8.35 14.39
CA PHE A 34 -1.49 9.23 13.24
C PHE A 34 -2.84 9.91 12.97
N PRO A 35 -2.87 11.24 12.80
CA PRO A 35 -4.10 11.96 12.50
C PRO A 35 -4.74 11.41 11.22
N SER A 36 -6.05 11.19 11.27
CA SER A 36 -6.83 10.79 10.09
C SER A 36 -7.06 11.95 9.11
N SER A 37 -6.84 13.19 9.57
CA SER A 37 -6.89 14.40 8.75
C SER A 37 -5.62 14.56 7.92
N ALA A 38 -5.72 15.21 6.76
CA ALA A 38 -4.59 15.53 5.87
C ALA A 38 -3.50 16.42 6.51
N GLU A 39 -3.73 16.91 7.74
CA GLU A 39 -2.75 17.68 8.50
C GLU A 39 -1.53 16.82 8.88
N PRO A 40 -0.32 17.21 8.46
CA PRO A 40 0.88 16.45 8.77
C PRO A 40 1.15 16.45 10.28
N THR A 41 1.47 15.26 10.81
CA THR A 41 1.96 15.13 12.18
C THR A 41 3.23 15.97 12.35
N LYS A 42 3.28 16.82 13.38
CA LYS A 42 4.46 17.65 13.65
C LYS A 42 5.70 16.75 13.80
N PHE A 43 6.76 17.05 13.04
CA PHE A 43 8.01 16.30 13.14
C PHE A 43 8.52 16.27 14.60
N GLY A 44 8.81 15.07 15.10
CA GLY A 44 9.26 14.84 16.48
C GLY A 44 8.16 14.74 17.54
N SER A 45 6.88 14.79 17.18
CA SER A 45 5.79 14.56 18.14
C SER A 45 5.65 13.08 18.55
N LEU A 46 6.12 12.17 17.71
CA LEU A 46 6.23 10.74 18.01
C LEU A 46 7.70 10.39 18.20
N GLU A 47 7.98 9.62 19.24
CA GLU A 47 9.33 9.10 19.45
C GLU A 47 9.68 8.10 18.34
N LEU A 48 10.83 8.30 17.71
CA LEU A 48 11.34 7.37 16.70
C LEU A 48 11.68 6.04 17.37
N VAL A 49 11.21 4.93 16.79
CA VAL A 49 11.54 3.57 17.25
C VAL A 49 13.06 3.30 17.30
N SER A 50 13.83 4.05 16.52
CA SER A 50 15.29 3.99 16.42
C SER A 50 16.03 5.02 17.29
N SER A 51 15.34 5.79 18.14
CA SER A 51 15.94 6.85 18.97
C SER A 51 17.15 6.36 19.78
N GLY A 52 17.09 5.13 20.29
CA GLY A 52 18.14 4.50 21.10
C GLY A 52 19.30 3.87 20.32
N TRP A 53 19.25 3.84 18.98
CA TRP A 53 20.23 3.09 18.16
C TRP A 53 21.64 3.69 18.16
N ARG A 54 21.77 4.93 18.63
CA ARG A 54 23.07 5.58 18.83
C ARG A 54 23.91 4.96 19.96
N HIS A 55 23.30 4.15 20.82
CA HIS A 55 23.99 3.53 21.95
C HIS A 55 24.50 2.12 21.60
N ARG A 56 25.70 1.74 22.07
CA ARG A 56 26.30 0.40 21.82
C ARG A 56 25.42 -0.79 22.23
N LYS A 57 24.50 -0.59 23.17
CA LYS A 57 23.53 -1.61 23.61
C LYS A 57 22.42 -1.89 22.59
N ALA A 58 22.31 -1.12 21.50
CA ALA A 58 21.32 -1.32 20.45
C ALA A 58 21.73 -2.40 19.43
N THR A 59 22.87 -3.09 19.62
CA THR A 59 23.25 -4.22 18.77
C THR A 59 22.15 -5.29 18.78
N GLY A 60 21.67 -5.66 17.58
CA GLY A 60 20.57 -6.62 17.42
C GLY A 60 19.19 -6.07 17.81
N ASP A 61 19.03 -4.75 17.82
CA ASP A 61 17.72 -4.10 17.83
C ASP A 61 17.11 -4.10 16.42
N TYR A 62 15.78 -4.07 16.34
CA TYR A 62 15.05 -4.13 15.08
C TYR A 62 13.65 -3.52 15.20
N PHE A 63 13.12 -3.08 14.07
CA PHE A 63 11.71 -2.77 13.91
C PHE A 63 11.20 -3.40 12.61
N ILE A 64 9.89 -3.59 12.56
CA ILE A 64 9.14 -4.14 11.44
C ILE A 64 8.13 -3.07 11.06
N ILE A 65 8.13 -2.66 9.79
CA ILE A 65 7.08 -1.80 9.23
C ILE A 65 5.98 -2.72 8.73
N HIS A 66 4.76 -2.49 9.18
CA HIS A 66 3.58 -3.25 8.78
C HIS A 66 2.83 -2.53 7.67
N PRO A 67 2.28 -3.27 6.69
CA PRO A 67 1.36 -2.69 5.72
C PRO A 67 0.09 -2.23 6.45
N VAL A 68 -0.11 -0.92 6.51
CA VAL A 68 -1.26 -0.29 7.18
C VAL A 68 -2.52 -0.33 6.33
N ARG A 69 -2.34 -0.34 5.01
CA ARG A 69 -3.39 -0.53 4.02
C ARG A 69 -3.13 -1.86 3.32
N GLN A 70 -4.19 -2.50 2.82
CA GLN A 70 -3.99 -3.55 1.82
C GLN A 70 -3.07 -2.98 0.72
N PRO A 71 -2.16 -3.80 0.16
CA PRO A 71 -1.47 -3.41 -1.05
C PRO A 71 -2.52 -2.87 -2.01
N PHE A 72 -2.30 -1.68 -2.57
CA PHE A 72 -3.05 -1.33 -3.77
C PHE A 72 -2.69 -2.43 -4.76
N GLU A 73 -3.64 -3.32 -5.06
CA GLU A 73 -3.41 -4.39 -6.02
C GLU A 73 -3.36 -3.71 -7.38
N ALA A 74 -2.20 -3.13 -7.73
CA ALA A 74 -1.98 -2.48 -9.00
C ALA A 74 -2.25 -3.42 -10.19
N HIS A 75 -2.19 -4.73 -9.92
CA HIS A 75 -2.47 -5.81 -10.86
C HIS A 75 -3.89 -6.37 -10.75
N ALA A 76 -4.69 -5.96 -9.76
CA ALA A 76 -6.07 -6.40 -9.68
C ALA A 76 -6.84 -5.87 -10.88
N LEU A 77 -7.61 -6.76 -11.52
CA LEU A 77 -8.56 -6.35 -12.54
C LEU A 77 -9.66 -5.52 -11.89
N SER A 78 -10.05 -4.45 -12.57
CA SER A 78 -11.15 -3.60 -12.15
C SER A 78 -12.48 -4.33 -12.32
N GLU A 79 -13.48 -3.97 -11.50
CA GLU A 79 -14.86 -4.46 -11.63
C GLU A 79 -15.59 -3.86 -12.85
N VAL A 80 -15.10 -2.74 -13.39
CA VAL A 80 -15.63 -2.11 -14.60
C VAL A 80 -14.86 -2.54 -15.85
N SER A 81 -15.56 -2.70 -16.97
CA SER A 81 -14.97 -3.07 -18.25
C SER A 81 -14.41 -1.86 -19.01
N PHE A 82 -13.58 -2.11 -20.03
CA PHE A 82 -13.13 -1.05 -20.95
C PHE A 82 -14.31 -0.32 -21.62
N ARG A 83 -15.41 -1.03 -21.91
CA ARG A 83 -16.60 -0.42 -22.51
C ARG A 83 -17.30 0.52 -21.52
N ASP A 84 -17.40 0.13 -20.25
CA ASP A 84 -18.00 0.97 -19.20
C ASP A 84 -17.20 2.26 -18.98
N LEU A 85 -15.89 2.21 -19.22
CA LEU A 85 -14.99 3.37 -19.19
C LEU A 85 -15.04 4.24 -20.45
N GLY A 86 -15.88 3.91 -21.44
CA GLY A 86 -16.04 4.71 -22.65
C GLY A 86 -15.03 4.42 -23.76
N VAL A 87 -14.29 3.30 -23.70
CA VAL A 87 -13.43 2.88 -24.81
C VAL A 87 -14.28 2.43 -25.99
N ARG A 88 -13.92 2.91 -27.19
CA ARG A 88 -14.60 2.54 -28.44
C ARG A 88 -14.51 1.03 -28.69
N GLU A 89 -15.60 0.44 -29.18
CA GLU A 89 -15.73 -1.02 -29.37
C GLU A 89 -14.62 -1.63 -30.22
N GLU A 90 -14.17 -0.93 -31.27
CA GLU A 90 -13.06 -1.38 -32.12
C GLU A 90 -11.76 -1.61 -31.34
N LEU A 91 -11.47 -0.77 -30.34
CA LEU A 91 -10.30 -0.93 -29.47
C LEU A 91 -10.53 -2.04 -28.44
N VAL A 92 -11.74 -2.15 -27.91
CA VAL A 92 -12.11 -3.24 -26.99
C VAL A 92 -11.90 -4.59 -27.67
N GLU A 93 -12.30 -4.75 -28.93
CA GLU A 93 -12.11 -5.99 -29.66
C GLU A 93 -10.63 -6.31 -29.92
N ASN A 94 -9.82 -5.29 -30.23
CA ASN A 94 -8.38 -5.42 -30.34
C ASN A 94 -7.70 -5.85 -29.02
N LEU A 95 -8.22 -5.41 -27.87
CA LEU A 95 -7.74 -5.79 -26.55
C LEU A 95 -8.10 -7.25 -26.22
N LYS A 96 -9.33 -7.69 -26.55
CA LYS A 96 -9.74 -9.09 -26.39
C LYS A 96 -8.85 -10.06 -27.16
N GLN A 97 -8.45 -9.72 -28.38
CA GLN A 97 -7.51 -10.51 -29.19
C GLN A 97 -6.12 -10.66 -28.54
N ARG A 98 -5.78 -9.76 -27.61
CA ARG A 98 -4.55 -9.78 -26.82
C ARG A 98 -4.76 -10.31 -25.40
N HIS A 99 -5.90 -10.92 -25.13
CA HIS A 99 -6.31 -11.44 -23.82
C HIS A 99 -6.42 -10.38 -22.71
N ALA A 100 -6.54 -9.09 -23.08
CA ALA A 100 -6.83 -8.00 -22.15
C ALA A 100 -8.36 -7.79 -22.09
N LEU A 101 -9.02 -8.51 -21.18
CA LEU A 101 -10.49 -8.50 -21.08
C LEU A 101 -11.02 -7.38 -20.17
N PHE A 102 -10.27 -7.05 -19.13
CA PHE A 102 -10.60 -6.02 -18.16
C PHE A 102 -9.39 -5.11 -17.92
N PRO A 103 -9.61 -3.81 -17.65
CA PRO A 103 -8.55 -2.91 -17.21
C PRO A 103 -8.03 -3.35 -15.85
N THR A 104 -6.78 -3.02 -15.53
CA THR A 104 -6.32 -3.04 -14.14
C THR A 104 -7.04 -1.94 -13.35
N THR A 105 -7.07 -2.06 -12.03
CA THR A 105 -7.62 -1.03 -11.13
C THR A 105 -6.92 0.31 -11.37
N TYR A 106 -5.62 0.29 -11.64
CA TYR A 106 -4.82 1.47 -11.95
C TYR A 106 -5.20 2.11 -13.29
N GLN A 107 -5.40 1.31 -14.34
CA GLN A 107 -5.89 1.79 -15.63
C GLN A 107 -7.29 2.38 -15.50
N ALA A 108 -8.19 1.70 -14.79
CA ALA A 108 -9.58 2.16 -14.60
C ALA A 108 -9.66 3.51 -13.87
N GLU A 109 -8.76 3.76 -12.91
CA GLU A 109 -8.68 5.05 -12.21
C GLU A 109 -8.18 6.18 -13.12
N ALA A 110 -7.18 5.92 -13.97
CA ALA A 110 -6.56 6.93 -14.82
C ALA A 110 -7.39 7.25 -16.08
N MET A 111 -8.07 6.26 -16.63
CA MET A 111 -8.72 6.35 -17.95
C MET A 111 -9.75 7.48 -18.09
N PRO A 112 -10.63 7.77 -17.11
CA PRO A 112 -11.59 8.87 -17.23
C PRO A 112 -10.90 10.23 -17.48
N ALA A 113 -9.83 10.53 -16.75
CA ALA A 113 -9.08 11.77 -16.93
C ALA A 113 -8.37 11.81 -18.30
N VAL A 114 -7.78 10.69 -18.72
CA VAL A 114 -7.14 10.59 -20.05
C VAL A 114 -8.15 10.78 -21.19
N LEU A 115 -9.33 10.16 -21.10
CA LEU A 115 -10.37 10.25 -22.12
C LEU A 115 -11.04 11.63 -22.19
N ASN A 116 -11.07 12.36 -21.08
CA ASN A 116 -11.53 13.75 -21.03
C ASN A 116 -10.49 14.75 -21.57
N GLY A 117 -9.26 14.30 -21.86
CA GLY A 117 -8.17 15.15 -22.33
C GLY A 117 -7.44 15.91 -21.21
N ASP A 118 -7.61 15.50 -19.95
CA ASP A 118 -6.96 16.11 -18.80
C ASP A 118 -5.48 15.67 -18.68
N HIS A 119 -4.68 16.47 -17.98
CA HIS A 119 -3.32 16.09 -17.61
C HIS A 119 -3.32 15.23 -16.33
N VAL A 120 -2.61 14.10 -16.36
CA VAL A 120 -2.57 13.15 -15.25
C VAL A 120 -1.13 12.87 -14.83
N LEU A 121 -0.84 12.90 -13.53
CA LEU A 121 0.41 12.43 -12.94
C LEU A 121 0.16 11.12 -12.20
N LEU A 122 0.84 10.05 -12.63
CA LEU A 122 0.65 8.69 -12.15
C LEU A 122 1.99 8.15 -11.64
N ALA A 123 2.01 7.64 -10.41
CA ALA A 123 3.16 6.92 -9.85
C ALA A 123 2.95 5.41 -9.99
N ALA A 124 3.60 4.81 -10.98
CA ALA A 124 3.40 3.43 -11.42
C ALA A 124 4.70 2.62 -11.45
N GLU A 125 4.61 1.30 -11.27
CA GLU A 125 5.69 0.33 -11.49
C GLU A 125 5.39 -0.54 -12.72
N THR A 126 6.41 -1.13 -13.33
CA THR A 126 6.25 -2.13 -14.40
C THR A 126 5.28 -3.24 -13.98
N GLY A 127 4.25 -3.46 -14.81
CA GLY A 127 3.26 -4.51 -14.60
C GLY A 127 1.92 -4.01 -14.03
N CYS A 128 1.79 -2.75 -13.62
CA CYS A 128 0.52 -2.18 -13.13
C CYS A 128 -0.58 -2.04 -14.22
N GLY A 129 -0.28 -2.38 -15.47
CA GLY A 129 -1.11 -2.15 -16.64
C GLY A 129 -0.32 -1.46 -17.73
#